data_AF-A0A1Q7N6B8-F1
#
_entry.id   AF-A0A1Q7N6B8-F1
#
_cell.length_a   1.000
_cell.length_b   1.000
_cell.length_c   1.000
_cell.angle_alpha   90.00
_cell.angle_beta   90.00
_cell.angle_gamma   90.00
#
_symmetry.space_group_name_H-M   'P 1'
#
loop_
_entity.id
_entity.type
_entity.pdbx_description
1 polymer ?
#
loop_
_entity_poly.entity_id
_entity_poly.type
_entity_poly.pdbx_seq_one_letter_code
_entity_poly.pdbx_strand_id
1 'polypeptide(L)'
;MRLLLGLGCSQSTGPAVTLDVAPDSLVLIRNSSVQLSVTALDGDGHLITGVAVSFASNDTAIATVTNVGVVQSHDSLGSTTIRVRGGGATRDLPVRVIATPGSVVIAPPDTMIFQYDTVRFRAAVLDMNGDTIHNLPITWSSTDATIATVSTAGLARSFGRSGVTFVQARYIGLGTQARLAVRDTTILGNRITLGGQPYGAAISSTGVAYVTLGSAAQLARTNLPSQAFASAVAVGSVPTAVAFNSTGTIAYVTNQFSQNVGIVDVASNTQVDAIPVNGDPFDVSVQPGDSIIYVSSNVNRVYGIRVATKALVDSFPTPGVGNGMLIRDSLLYVSTHLGGTIIEFNLRTRVVARSFTVGGTPQKIAISADGHTLYIANEADRFEGYVQFWNLGTGTQIGANVPLTGAAGYGIAIRPTTGRLYVTTASSGGGRIYVIDPGTRRVLNSVVAGGSTREVVFAANGIGFVPNESGWVDFIK
;
A
#
# COMPACT_ATOMS: atom_id res chain seq x y z
N MET A 1 -15.23 -45.75 102.04
CA MET A 1 -13.89 -46.23 101.60
C MET A 1 -13.96 -46.50 100.10
N ARG A 2 -13.06 -45.85 99.33
CA ARG A 2 -12.75 -46.08 97.90
C ARG A 2 -13.82 -45.74 96.86
N LEU A 3 -13.52 -45.30 95.65
CA LEU A 3 -12.38 -44.58 95.03
C LEU A 3 -12.86 -44.27 93.59
N LEU A 4 -12.34 -43.18 93.01
CA LEU A 4 -12.46 -42.78 91.60
C LEU A 4 -12.33 -43.92 90.58
N LEU A 5 -13.00 -43.74 89.43
CA LEU A 5 -12.39 -43.97 88.12
C LEU A 5 -13.00 -43.00 87.10
N GLY A 6 -12.19 -42.06 86.65
CA GLY A 6 -12.48 -41.25 85.47
C GLY A 6 -12.21 -42.05 84.20
N LEU A 7 -13.06 -41.87 83.21
CA LEU A 7 -12.80 -42.14 81.80
C LEU A 7 -13.28 -40.93 81.02
N GLY A 8 -12.35 -40.30 80.32
CA GLY A 8 -12.61 -39.16 79.45
C GLY A 8 -13.24 -39.57 78.11
N CYS A 9 -13.62 -38.51 77.39
CA CYS A 9 -13.95 -38.45 75.97
C CYS A 9 -15.22 -39.17 75.51
N SER A 10 -16.25 -38.38 75.21
CA SER A 10 -16.50 -38.00 73.82
C SER A 10 -17.29 -36.69 73.83
N GLN A 11 -16.79 -35.68 73.11
CA GLN A 11 -17.73 -34.69 72.63
C GLN A 11 -18.66 -35.44 71.68
N SER A 12 -19.93 -35.54 72.06
CA SER A 12 -20.99 -35.91 71.14
C SER A 12 -20.95 -34.89 70.01
N THR A 13 -20.31 -35.25 68.90
CA THR A 13 -20.60 -34.63 67.62
C THR A 13 -22.06 -34.96 67.36
N GLY A 14 -22.92 -33.93 67.32
CA GLY A 14 -24.31 -34.09 66.94
C GLY A 14 -24.46 -34.83 65.59
N PRO A 15 -25.69 -35.24 65.23
CA PRO A 15 -25.94 -36.00 64.00
C PRO A 15 -25.26 -35.33 62.80
N ALA A 16 -24.56 -36.12 61.99
CA ALA A 16 -23.85 -35.64 60.81
C ALA A 16 -24.87 -35.01 59.84
N VAL A 17 -24.84 -33.68 59.74
CA VAL A 17 -25.70 -32.94 58.83
C VAL A 17 -25.16 -33.07 57.40
N THR A 18 -26.05 -33.23 56.43
CA THR A 18 -25.73 -33.10 55.00
C THR A 18 -26.56 -31.96 54.38
N LEU A 19 -26.00 -31.30 53.36
CA LEU A 19 -26.68 -30.22 52.64
C LEU A 19 -27.01 -30.68 51.23
N ASP A 20 -28.30 -30.86 50.97
CA ASP A 20 -28.78 -30.93 49.59
C ASP A 20 -29.01 -29.51 49.05
N VAL A 21 -28.50 -29.25 47.86
CA VAL A 21 -28.41 -27.96 47.18
C VAL A 21 -28.83 -28.23 45.74
N ALA A 22 -29.94 -27.61 45.34
CA ALA A 22 -30.51 -27.73 44.01
C ALA A 22 -30.48 -26.37 43.30
N PRO A 23 -30.05 -26.32 42.02
CA PRO A 23 -29.45 -27.41 41.24
C PRO A 23 -28.05 -27.81 41.76
N ASP A 24 -27.54 -28.96 41.29
CA ASP A 24 -26.24 -29.54 41.70
C ASP A 24 -25.03 -28.97 40.96
N SER A 25 -25.28 -28.19 39.90
CA SER A 25 -24.33 -27.32 39.22
C SER A 25 -25.08 -26.18 38.52
N LEU A 26 -24.38 -25.08 38.21
CA LEU A 26 -24.94 -23.95 37.47
C LEU A 26 -24.15 -23.68 36.20
N VAL A 27 -24.86 -23.47 35.10
CA VAL A 27 -24.34 -22.77 33.93
C VAL A 27 -25.13 -21.47 33.80
N LEU A 28 -24.49 -20.34 34.13
CA LEU A 28 -25.09 -19.02 34.08
C LEU A 28 -24.68 -18.33 32.79
N ILE A 29 -25.63 -17.66 32.15
CA ILE A 29 -25.29 -16.63 31.17
C ILE A 29 -24.73 -15.43 31.94
N ARG A 30 -23.75 -14.72 31.40
CA ARG A 30 -23.26 -13.44 31.95
C ARG A 30 -24.42 -12.53 32.39
N ASN A 31 -24.29 -11.91 33.57
CA ASN A 31 -25.27 -11.00 34.17
C ASN A 31 -26.65 -11.61 34.44
N SER A 32 -26.73 -12.93 34.66
CA SER A 32 -27.95 -13.64 35.06
C SER A 32 -27.87 -14.16 36.49
N SER A 33 -29.03 -14.51 37.06
CA SER A 33 -29.11 -15.06 38.41
C SER A 33 -29.95 -16.31 38.49
N VAL A 34 -29.61 -17.20 39.43
CA VAL A 34 -30.40 -18.37 39.80
C VAL A 34 -30.51 -18.46 41.32
N GLN A 35 -31.71 -18.78 41.81
CA GLN A 35 -31.96 -19.06 43.22
C GLN A 35 -31.59 -20.52 43.53
N LEU A 36 -30.78 -20.72 44.57
CA LEU A 36 -30.51 -22.04 45.13
C LEU A 36 -31.62 -22.46 46.11
N SER A 37 -31.96 -23.74 46.10
CA SER A 37 -32.72 -24.37 47.19
C SER A 37 -31.76 -25.17 48.05
N VAL A 38 -31.77 -24.99 49.36
CA VAL A 38 -30.91 -25.73 50.30
C VAL A 38 -31.75 -26.42 51.36
N THR A 39 -31.53 -27.72 51.51
CA THR A 39 -32.20 -28.58 52.49
C THR A 39 -31.15 -29.26 53.36
N ALA A 40 -31.26 -29.10 54.67
CA ALA A 40 -30.40 -29.80 55.63
C ALA A 40 -31.03 -31.14 56.02
N LEU A 41 -30.28 -32.22 55.93
CA LEU A 41 -30.73 -33.58 56.22
C LEU A 41 -29.85 -34.22 57.31
N ASP A 42 -30.43 -35.09 58.13
CA ASP A 42 -29.67 -35.92 59.09
C ASP A 42 -29.02 -37.14 58.42
N GLY A 43 -28.35 -37.97 59.21
CA GLY A 43 -27.67 -39.19 58.72
C GLY A 43 -28.62 -40.24 58.14
N ASP A 44 -29.92 -40.14 58.40
CA ASP A 44 -30.96 -41.03 57.90
C ASP A 44 -31.76 -40.39 56.72
N GLY A 45 -31.40 -39.17 56.31
CA GLY A 45 -32.03 -38.45 55.20
C GLY A 45 -33.29 -37.67 55.58
N HIS A 46 -33.60 -37.51 56.87
CA HIS A 46 -34.75 -36.72 57.32
C HIS A 46 -34.43 -35.23 57.39
N LEU A 47 -35.43 -34.39 57.15
CA LEU A 47 -35.31 -32.93 57.21
C LEU A 47 -34.95 -32.43 58.61
N ILE A 48 -33.87 -31.65 58.71
CA ILE A 48 -33.53 -30.88 59.89
C ILE A 48 -34.03 -29.45 59.69
N THR A 49 -34.99 -29.03 60.52
CA THR A 49 -35.56 -27.67 60.46
C THR A 49 -34.74 -26.67 61.27
N GLY A 50 -34.75 -25.40 60.87
CA GLY A 50 -34.07 -24.32 61.61
C GLY A 50 -32.55 -24.24 61.44
N VAL A 51 -31.95 -25.02 60.53
CA VAL A 51 -30.51 -24.93 60.24
C VAL A 51 -30.19 -23.62 59.53
N ALA A 52 -29.40 -22.76 60.17
CA ALA A 52 -28.87 -21.56 59.54
C ALA A 52 -27.89 -21.93 58.42
N VAL A 53 -28.16 -21.45 57.21
CA VAL A 53 -27.32 -21.64 56.01
C VAL A 53 -26.60 -20.34 55.67
N SER A 54 -25.34 -20.46 55.25
CA SER A 54 -24.51 -19.36 54.76
C SER A 54 -23.88 -19.73 53.41
N PHE A 55 -23.65 -18.71 52.59
CA PHE A 55 -23.14 -18.85 51.23
C PHE A 55 -21.88 -18.01 51.04
N ALA A 56 -20.93 -18.51 50.26
CA ALA A 56 -19.74 -17.76 49.86
C ALA A 56 -19.34 -18.14 48.43
N SER A 57 -18.95 -17.16 47.61
CA SER A 57 -18.33 -17.43 46.31
C SER A 57 -16.81 -17.51 46.46
N ASN A 58 -16.19 -18.46 45.76
CA ASN A 58 -14.74 -18.61 45.72
C ASN A 58 -14.06 -17.59 44.78
N ASP A 59 -14.78 -17.13 43.77
CA ASP A 59 -14.33 -16.05 42.88
C ASP A 59 -15.51 -15.13 42.60
N THR A 60 -15.55 -14.03 43.35
CA THR A 60 -16.60 -13.02 43.26
C THR A 60 -16.53 -12.20 41.97
N ALA A 61 -15.41 -12.25 41.21
CA ALA A 61 -15.33 -11.60 39.91
C ALA A 61 -16.12 -12.36 38.84
N ILE A 62 -16.30 -13.69 39.00
CA ILE A 62 -17.08 -14.55 38.12
C ILE A 62 -18.55 -14.60 38.56
N ALA A 63 -18.82 -14.88 39.84
CA ALA A 63 -20.18 -14.90 40.37
C ALA A 63 -20.22 -14.57 41.87
N THR A 64 -21.27 -13.89 42.32
CA THR A 64 -21.56 -13.65 43.74
C THR A 64 -22.79 -14.44 44.19
N VAL A 65 -22.99 -14.57 45.49
CA VAL A 65 -24.19 -15.20 46.07
C VAL A 65 -24.71 -14.36 47.22
N THR A 66 -26.02 -14.13 47.29
CA THR A 66 -26.66 -13.40 48.38
C THR A 66 -26.81 -14.27 49.64
N ASN A 67 -27.13 -13.65 50.78
CA ASN A 67 -27.40 -14.37 52.03
C ASN A 67 -28.66 -15.26 51.95
N VAL A 68 -29.54 -15.04 50.97
CA VAL A 68 -30.72 -15.88 50.71
C VAL A 68 -30.50 -16.89 49.58
N GLY A 69 -29.27 -17.02 49.05
CA GLY A 69 -28.91 -18.07 48.09
C GLY A 69 -29.17 -17.73 46.62
N VAL A 70 -29.34 -16.45 46.26
CA VAL A 70 -29.36 -16.03 44.85
C VAL A 70 -27.93 -15.93 44.34
N VAL A 71 -27.55 -16.80 43.41
CA VAL A 71 -26.25 -16.73 42.71
C VAL A 71 -26.42 -15.81 41.51
N GLN A 72 -25.58 -14.77 41.42
CA GLN A 72 -25.56 -13.76 40.35
C GLN A 72 -24.21 -13.84 39.63
N SER A 73 -24.19 -14.02 38.32
CA SER A 73 -22.98 -13.88 37.50
C SER A 73 -22.68 -12.42 37.19
N HIS A 74 -21.39 -12.13 36.95
CA HIS A 74 -20.87 -10.81 36.57
C HIS A 74 -20.19 -10.88 35.20
N ASP A 75 -19.40 -9.86 34.85
CA ASP A 75 -18.75 -9.73 33.54
C ASP A 75 -17.66 -10.79 33.28
N SER A 76 -17.02 -11.35 34.30
CA SER A 76 -15.95 -12.34 34.10
C SER A 76 -16.52 -13.71 33.72
N LEU A 77 -16.06 -14.26 32.59
CA LEU A 77 -16.38 -15.61 32.15
C LEU A 77 -15.44 -16.62 32.79
N GLY A 78 -15.90 -17.86 32.94
CA GLY A 78 -15.07 -18.94 33.49
C GLY A 78 -15.84 -19.82 34.45
N SER A 79 -15.09 -20.55 35.29
CA SER A 79 -15.67 -21.44 36.29
C SER A 79 -15.28 -20.97 37.70
N THR A 80 -16.24 -21.01 38.62
CA THR A 80 -16.05 -20.77 40.05
C THR A 80 -16.86 -21.78 40.85
N THR A 81 -16.83 -21.70 42.17
CA THR A 81 -17.63 -22.52 43.07
C THR A 81 -18.36 -21.64 44.08
N ILE A 82 -19.62 -21.98 44.36
CA ILE A 82 -20.37 -21.43 45.48
C ILE A 82 -20.32 -22.42 46.63
N ARG A 83 -19.70 -22.01 47.74
CA ARG A 83 -19.61 -22.80 48.96
C ARG A 83 -20.82 -22.51 49.85
N VAL A 84 -21.57 -23.57 50.16
CA VAL A 84 -22.73 -23.56 51.05
C VAL A 84 -22.35 -24.21 52.37
N ARG A 85 -22.64 -23.57 53.50
CA ARG A 85 -22.36 -24.09 54.85
C ARG A 85 -23.57 -24.00 55.75
N GLY A 86 -23.83 -25.02 56.55
CA GLY A 86 -24.95 -25.07 57.50
C GLY A 86 -24.91 -26.34 58.34
N GLY A 87 -25.26 -26.24 59.63
CA GLY A 87 -25.31 -27.39 60.53
C GLY A 87 -23.98 -28.15 60.71
N GLY A 88 -22.83 -27.50 60.47
CA GLY A 88 -21.50 -28.15 60.48
C GLY A 88 -21.09 -28.78 59.14
N ALA A 89 -21.98 -28.83 58.16
CA ALA A 89 -21.72 -29.36 56.82
C ALA A 89 -21.23 -28.28 55.85
N THR A 90 -20.48 -28.67 54.81
CA THR A 90 -20.05 -27.82 53.70
C THR A 90 -20.29 -28.52 52.37
N ARG A 91 -20.86 -27.80 51.39
CA ARG A 91 -21.02 -28.27 50.00
C ARG A 91 -20.53 -27.21 49.02
N ASP A 92 -19.69 -27.60 48.06
CA ASP A 92 -19.23 -26.74 46.97
C ASP A 92 -20.05 -27.01 45.70
N LEU A 93 -20.70 -25.97 45.17
CA LEU A 93 -21.51 -26.00 43.97
C LEU A 93 -20.72 -25.44 42.78
N PRO A 94 -20.42 -26.22 41.74
CA PRO A 94 -19.75 -25.72 40.54
C PRO A 94 -20.63 -24.71 39.78
N VAL A 95 -20.06 -23.58 39.40
CA VAL A 95 -20.72 -22.55 38.58
C VAL A 95 -19.84 -22.24 37.38
N ARG A 96 -20.41 -22.32 36.17
CA ARG A 96 -19.76 -21.90 34.93
C ARG A 96 -20.52 -20.72 34.33
N VAL A 97 -19.84 -19.59 34.15
CA VAL A 97 -20.38 -18.42 33.49
C VAL A 97 -19.97 -18.43 32.03
N ILE A 98 -20.97 -18.36 31.14
CA ILE A 98 -20.80 -18.32 29.69
C ILE A 98 -21.35 -17.02 29.12
N ALA A 99 -20.76 -16.56 28.03
CA ALA A 99 -21.34 -15.49 27.21
C ALA A 99 -22.18 -16.09 26.09
N THR A 100 -23.30 -15.43 25.78
CA THR A 100 -24.12 -15.77 24.61
C THR A 100 -23.56 -15.02 23.39
N PRO A 101 -23.15 -15.73 22.34
CA PRO A 101 -22.75 -15.12 21.06
C PRO A 101 -23.84 -14.18 20.52
N GLY A 102 -23.49 -12.91 20.30
CA GLY A 102 -24.39 -11.88 19.79
C GLY A 102 -24.09 -11.49 18.35
N SER A 103 -22.80 -11.38 17.97
CA SER A 103 -22.41 -11.00 16.60
C SER A 103 -21.06 -11.59 16.19
N VAL A 104 -20.73 -11.51 14.90
CA VAL A 104 -19.39 -11.78 14.37
C VAL A 104 -18.87 -10.51 13.71
N VAL A 105 -17.63 -10.14 14.00
CA VAL A 105 -16.93 -9.03 13.34
C VAL A 105 -15.78 -9.57 12.50
N ILE A 106 -15.46 -8.87 11.41
CA ILE A 106 -14.41 -9.22 10.45
C ILE A 106 -13.56 -7.98 10.14
N ALA A 107 -12.25 -8.15 10.07
CA ALA A 107 -11.30 -7.11 9.71
C ALA A 107 -10.22 -7.64 8.75
N PRO A 108 -9.76 -6.86 7.76
CA PRO A 108 -10.27 -5.53 7.39
C PRO A 108 -11.68 -5.59 6.75
N PRO A 109 -12.53 -4.55 6.87
CA PRO A 109 -13.91 -4.58 6.37
C PRO A 109 -14.06 -4.33 4.85
N ASP A 110 -13.16 -3.56 4.24
CA ASP A 110 -13.06 -3.35 2.79
C ASP A 110 -11.59 -3.39 2.38
N THR A 111 -11.27 -4.25 1.42
CA THR A 111 -9.89 -4.59 1.08
C THR A 111 -9.63 -4.58 -0.42
N MET A 112 -8.59 -3.82 -0.79
CA MET A 112 -7.86 -3.79 -2.06
C MET A 112 -6.85 -4.94 -2.24
N ILE A 113 -6.97 -5.90 -3.17
CA ILE A 113 -5.81 -6.69 -3.65
C ILE A 113 -5.73 -6.71 -5.18
N PHE A 114 -4.60 -7.11 -5.74
CA PHE A 114 -4.47 -7.37 -7.18
C PHE A 114 -4.65 -8.85 -7.49
N GLN A 115 -4.89 -9.19 -8.75
CA GLN A 115 -4.88 -10.59 -9.18
C GLN A 115 -3.60 -11.28 -8.70
N TYR A 116 -3.74 -12.53 -8.25
CA TYR A 116 -2.67 -13.38 -7.70
C TYR A 116 -2.11 -12.99 -6.32
N ASP A 117 -2.55 -11.86 -5.73
CA ASP A 117 -2.17 -11.47 -4.37
C ASP A 117 -2.93 -12.24 -3.28
N THR A 118 -2.48 -12.03 -2.04
CA THR A 118 -3.14 -12.54 -0.83
C THR A 118 -3.39 -11.44 0.20
N VAL A 119 -4.39 -11.64 1.05
CA VAL A 119 -4.65 -10.79 2.22
C VAL A 119 -5.20 -11.61 3.36
N ARG A 120 -4.81 -11.29 4.60
CA ARG A 120 -5.25 -12.00 5.80
C ARG A 120 -6.40 -11.26 6.48
N PHE A 121 -7.55 -11.91 6.53
CA PHE A 121 -8.69 -11.51 7.35
C PHE A 121 -8.60 -12.13 8.74
N ARG A 122 -9.14 -11.42 9.73
CA ARG A 122 -9.32 -11.85 11.11
C ARG A 122 -10.79 -11.66 11.46
N ALA A 123 -11.32 -12.55 12.29
CA ALA A 123 -12.69 -12.44 12.78
C ALA A 123 -12.74 -12.76 14.27
N ALA A 124 -13.72 -12.17 14.95
CA ALA A 124 -14.00 -12.39 16.36
C ALA A 124 -15.52 -12.53 16.54
N VAL A 125 -15.93 -13.38 17.49
CA VAL A 125 -17.32 -13.46 17.94
C VAL A 125 -17.45 -12.51 19.12
N LEU A 126 -18.45 -11.62 19.09
CA LEU A 126 -18.78 -10.75 20.19
C LEU A 126 -20.04 -11.26 20.88
N ASP A 127 -20.13 -11.07 22.19
CA ASP A 127 -21.36 -11.31 22.94
C ASP A 127 -22.37 -10.17 22.78
N MET A 128 -23.49 -10.21 23.51
CA MET A 128 -24.52 -9.15 23.45
C MET A 128 -24.05 -7.78 23.97
N ASN A 129 -22.93 -7.73 24.72
CA ASN A 129 -22.35 -6.50 25.25
C ASN A 129 -21.23 -5.94 24.36
N GLY A 130 -20.83 -6.67 23.30
CA GLY A 130 -19.75 -6.28 22.39
C GLY A 130 -18.37 -6.80 22.79
N ASP A 131 -18.27 -7.64 23.82
CA ASP A 131 -17.00 -8.22 24.26
C ASP A 131 -16.61 -9.44 23.41
N THR A 132 -15.32 -9.59 23.15
CA THR A 132 -14.82 -10.74 22.37
C THR A 132 -14.92 -12.04 23.18
N ILE A 133 -15.57 -13.06 22.59
CA ILE A 133 -15.54 -14.43 23.08
C ILE A 133 -14.38 -15.17 22.39
N HIS A 134 -13.39 -15.58 23.18
CA HIS A 134 -12.18 -16.21 22.67
C HIS A 134 -12.37 -17.70 22.34
N ASN A 135 -11.47 -18.24 21.51
CA ASN A 135 -11.36 -19.68 21.19
C ASN A 135 -12.60 -20.30 20.52
N LEU A 136 -13.44 -19.48 19.87
CA LEU A 136 -14.55 -19.97 19.07
C LEU A 136 -14.12 -20.24 17.62
N PRO A 137 -14.50 -21.40 17.03
CA PRO A 137 -14.14 -21.74 15.67
C PRO A 137 -14.94 -20.91 14.65
N ILE A 138 -14.24 -20.09 13.87
CA ILE A 138 -14.83 -19.33 12.75
C ILE A 138 -14.78 -20.17 11.47
N THR A 139 -15.90 -20.26 10.75
CA THR A 139 -15.94 -20.78 9.39
C THR A 139 -15.77 -19.65 8.39
N TRP A 140 -14.85 -19.83 7.44
CA TRP A 140 -14.52 -18.87 6.39
C TRP A 140 -15.06 -19.33 5.04
N SER A 141 -15.59 -18.41 4.25
CA SER A 141 -15.94 -18.66 2.85
C SER A 141 -15.79 -17.40 1.99
N SER A 142 -15.76 -17.58 0.67
CA SER A 142 -15.81 -16.49 -0.31
C SER A 142 -17.11 -16.63 -1.11
N THR A 143 -17.80 -15.53 -1.37
CA THR A 143 -19.04 -15.56 -2.18
C THR A 143 -18.78 -15.88 -3.64
N ASP A 144 -17.59 -15.57 -4.14
CA ASP A 144 -17.11 -15.94 -5.48
C ASP A 144 -15.66 -16.42 -5.40
N ALA A 145 -15.51 -17.75 -5.36
CA ALA A 145 -14.21 -18.42 -5.33
C ALA A 145 -13.42 -18.27 -6.64
N THR A 146 -14.07 -17.88 -7.75
CA THR A 146 -13.38 -17.62 -9.03
C THR A 146 -12.59 -16.30 -8.99
N ILE A 147 -12.97 -15.38 -8.11
CA ILE A 147 -12.27 -14.11 -7.87
C ILE A 147 -11.17 -14.29 -6.81
N ALA A 148 -11.55 -14.84 -5.65
CA ALA A 148 -10.60 -15.19 -4.59
C ALA A 148 -11.13 -16.32 -3.69
N THR A 149 -10.24 -17.22 -3.24
CA THR A 149 -10.55 -18.20 -2.19
C THR A 149 -10.09 -17.69 -0.83
N VAL A 150 -10.54 -18.31 0.26
CA VAL A 150 -10.07 -18.02 1.62
C VAL A 150 -9.79 -19.33 2.36
N SER A 151 -8.65 -19.41 3.05
CA SER A 151 -8.27 -20.57 3.85
C SER A 151 -9.01 -20.62 5.19
N THR A 152 -8.95 -21.76 5.88
CA THR A 152 -9.47 -21.92 7.25
C THR A 152 -8.81 -20.98 8.26
N ALA A 153 -7.61 -20.48 7.96
CA ALA A 153 -6.91 -19.50 8.77
C ALA A 153 -7.26 -18.05 8.40
N GLY A 154 -8.21 -17.80 7.49
CA GLY A 154 -8.59 -16.46 7.04
C GLY A 154 -7.63 -15.83 6.02
N LEU A 155 -6.75 -16.61 5.37
CA LEU A 155 -5.89 -16.08 4.29
C LEU A 155 -6.65 -16.15 2.97
N ALA A 156 -7.07 -15.00 2.45
CA ALA A 156 -7.68 -14.89 1.14
C ALA A 156 -6.61 -14.77 0.03
N ARG A 157 -6.87 -15.38 -1.13
CA ARG A 157 -5.97 -15.38 -2.29
C ARG A 157 -6.75 -15.24 -3.60
N SER A 158 -6.31 -14.37 -4.50
CA SER A 158 -6.83 -14.32 -5.88
C SER A 158 -6.09 -15.29 -6.81
N PHE A 159 -6.77 -15.78 -7.86
CA PHE A 159 -6.21 -16.70 -8.88
C PHE A 159 -6.26 -16.14 -10.31
N GLY A 160 -6.48 -14.84 -10.48
CA GLY A 160 -6.33 -14.19 -11.78
C GLY A 160 -7.58 -13.54 -12.35
N ARG A 161 -8.75 -13.68 -11.74
CA ARG A 161 -9.95 -12.93 -12.14
C ARG A 161 -10.09 -11.65 -11.32
N SER A 162 -10.21 -10.51 -11.99
CA SER A 162 -10.55 -9.25 -11.34
C SER A 162 -12.06 -9.17 -11.09
N GLY A 163 -12.47 -8.43 -10.08
CA GLY A 163 -13.87 -8.30 -9.67
C GLY A 163 -14.01 -7.99 -8.18
N VAL A 164 -15.23 -8.14 -7.66
CA VAL A 164 -15.51 -8.00 -6.23
C VAL A 164 -16.11 -9.31 -5.73
N THR A 165 -15.55 -9.83 -4.63
CA THR A 165 -16.13 -10.92 -3.84
C THR A 165 -16.25 -10.47 -2.39
N PHE A 166 -16.98 -11.21 -1.57
CA PHE A 166 -17.08 -10.99 -0.14
C PHE A 166 -16.49 -12.18 0.61
N VAL A 167 -15.58 -11.89 1.53
CA VAL A 167 -15.06 -12.88 2.48
C VAL A 167 -16.02 -12.93 3.66
N GLN A 168 -16.65 -14.08 3.88
CA GLN A 168 -17.60 -14.28 4.96
C GLN A 168 -16.93 -14.98 6.14
N ALA A 169 -17.23 -14.51 7.34
CA ALA A 169 -16.88 -15.15 8.61
C ALA A 169 -18.17 -15.52 9.34
N ARG A 170 -18.30 -16.79 9.74
CA ARG A 170 -19.52 -17.32 10.37
C ARG A 170 -19.22 -18.11 11.63
N TYR A 171 -20.15 -18.03 12.58
CA TYR A 171 -20.17 -18.82 13.81
C TYR A 171 -21.63 -19.13 14.19
N ILE A 172 -22.04 -20.41 14.17
CA ILE A 172 -23.36 -20.92 14.61
C ILE A 172 -24.52 -19.96 14.27
N GLY A 173 -24.86 -19.85 12.98
CA GLY A 173 -25.98 -19.01 12.52
C GLY A 173 -25.67 -17.51 12.45
N LEU A 174 -24.70 -17.01 13.21
CA LEU A 174 -24.18 -15.65 13.10
C LEU A 174 -23.19 -15.55 11.94
N GLY A 175 -23.17 -14.41 11.27
CA GLY A 175 -22.26 -14.18 10.18
C GLY A 175 -22.09 -12.71 9.83
N THR A 176 -20.93 -12.40 9.28
CA THR A 176 -20.61 -11.09 8.72
C THR A 176 -19.79 -11.30 7.45
N GLN A 177 -19.57 -10.23 6.70
CA GLN A 177 -18.77 -10.27 5.48
C GLN A 177 -17.96 -9.01 5.30
N ALA A 178 -16.75 -9.17 4.77
CA ALA A 178 -15.88 -8.09 4.36
C ALA A 178 -15.79 -8.07 2.83
N ARG A 179 -15.77 -6.87 2.25
CA ARG A 179 -15.61 -6.69 0.82
C ARG A 179 -14.15 -6.91 0.42
N LEU A 180 -13.92 -7.72 -0.61
CA LEU A 180 -12.62 -7.92 -1.25
C LEU A 180 -12.72 -7.58 -2.73
N ALA A 181 -12.13 -6.45 -3.12
CA ALA A 181 -11.99 -6.09 -4.52
C ALA A 181 -10.64 -6.59 -5.06
N VAL A 182 -10.68 -7.44 -6.08
CA VAL A 182 -9.52 -7.88 -6.84
C VAL A 182 -9.42 -7.00 -8.09
N ARG A 183 -8.34 -6.24 -8.22
CA ARG A 183 -8.10 -5.43 -9.41
C ARG A 183 -7.29 -6.20 -10.43
N ASP A 184 -7.58 -5.91 -11.69
CA ASP A 184 -6.81 -6.43 -12.81
C ASP A 184 -5.35 -5.96 -12.68
N THR A 185 -4.42 -6.88 -12.90
CA THR A 185 -2.99 -6.57 -12.93
C THR A 185 -2.56 -6.00 -14.29
N THR A 186 -3.43 -6.07 -15.30
CA THR A 186 -3.17 -5.64 -16.68
C THR A 186 -3.02 -4.13 -16.77
N ILE A 187 -1.81 -3.66 -16.51
CA ILE A 187 -1.34 -2.29 -16.80
C ILE A 187 -1.14 -2.12 -18.31
N LEU A 188 -0.66 -3.17 -18.98
CA LEU A 188 -0.27 -3.10 -20.37
C LEU A 188 -1.47 -3.22 -21.31
N GLY A 189 -1.53 -2.26 -22.22
CA GLY A 189 -2.31 -2.19 -23.44
C GLY A 189 -1.71 -3.03 -24.55
N ASN A 190 -1.85 -2.53 -25.78
CA ASN A 190 -1.20 -3.12 -26.92
C ASN A 190 0.32 -2.88 -26.86
N ARG A 191 1.07 -3.92 -27.23
CA ARG A 191 2.49 -3.81 -27.54
C ARG A 191 2.67 -3.55 -29.02
N ILE A 192 3.48 -2.56 -29.35
CA ILE A 192 3.76 -2.16 -30.72
C ILE A 192 5.25 -2.33 -30.97
N THR A 193 5.61 -3.24 -31.86
CA THR A 193 7.01 -3.42 -32.28
C THR A 193 7.53 -2.13 -32.88
N LEU A 194 8.69 -1.70 -32.41
CA LEU A 194 9.31 -0.45 -32.81
C LEU A 194 10.83 -0.61 -32.70
N GLY A 195 11.50 -0.91 -33.82
CA GLY A 195 12.95 -1.07 -33.87
C GLY A 195 13.70 0.24 -33.59
N GLY A 196 15.03 0.17 -33.56
CA GLY A 196 15.87 1.37 -33.42
C GLY A 196 16.18 1.78 -31.98
N GLN A 197 16.02 0.89 -30.99
CA GLN A 197 16.23 1.14 -29.56
C GLN A 197 15.38 2.32 -29.03
N PRO A 198 14.05 2.14 -28.87
CA PRO A 198 13.17 3.12 -28.25
C PRO A 198 13.64 3.55 -26.87
N TYR A 199 13.72 4.87 -26.61
CA TYR A 199 14.27 5.39 -25.37
C TYR A 199 13.44 6.50 -24.71
N GLY A 200 13.54 7.73 -25.21
CA GLY A 200 12.81 8.89 -24.71
C GLY A 200 11.45 9.00 -25.39
N ALA A 201 10.49 9.63 -24.74
CA ALA A 201 9.17 9.85 -25.29
C ALA A 201 8.56 11.16 -24.81
N ALA A 202 7.73 11.78 -25.65
CA ALA A 202 6.92 12.91 -25.25
C ALA A 202 5.59 12.92 -25.99
N ILE A 203 4.58 13.55 -25.38
CA ILE A 203 3.25 13.76 -25.95
C ILE A 203 2.96 15.26 -25.92
N SER A 204 2.58 15.83 -27.05
CA SER A 204 2.19 17.24 -27.18
C SER A 204 0.81 17.50 -26.58
N SER A 205 0.49 18.78 -26.36
CA SER A 205 -0.85 19.23 -25.94
C SER A 205 -1.96 18.87 -26.95
N THR A 206 -1.60 18.61 -28.21
CA THR A 206 -2.51 18.21 -29.29
C THR A 206 -2.59 16.70 -29.50
N GLY A 207 -1.87 15.90 -28.70
CA GLY A 207 -1.89 14.44 -28.77
C GLY A 207 -0.93 13.83 -29.79
N VAL A 208 -0.01 14.62 -30.36
CA VAL A 208 1.11 14.08 -31.16
C VAL A 208 2.13 13.48 -30.20
N ALA A 209 2.55 12.25 -30.44
CA ALA A 209 3.56 11.59 -29.63
C ALA A 209 4.80 11.25 -30.47
N TYR A 210 5.97 11.51 -29.88
CA TYR A 210 7.26 11.11 -30.42
C TYR A 210 7.96 10.14 -29.47
N VAL A 211 8.69 9.19 -30.06
CA VAL A 211 9.60 8.28 -29.36
C VAL A 211 10.97 8.35 -30.02
N THR A 212 12.03 8.57 -29.25
CA THR A 212 13.40 8.55 -29.81
C THR A 212 13.83 7.13 -30.11
N LEU A 213 14.48 6.95 -31.26
CA LEU A 213 15.06 5.69 -31.72
C LEU A 213 16.58 5.85 -31.79
N GLY A 214 17.26 5.55 -30.68
CA GLY A 214 18.68 5.79 -30.46
C GLY A 214 19.58 5.25 -31.58
N SER A 215 19.40 3.97 -31.94
CA SER A 215 20.26 3.30 -32.92
C SER A 215 19.88 3.58 -34.37
N ALA A 216 18.77 4.31 -34.61
CA ALA A 216 18.28 4.65 -35.94
C ALA A 216 18.45 6.13 -36.30
N ALA A 217 18.87 6.98 -35.35
CA ALA A 217 18.91 8.44 -35.51
C ALA A 217 17.56 9.02 -35.99
N GLN A 218 16.47 8.54 -35.38
CA GLN A 218 15.10 8.86 -35.78
C GLN A 218 14.17 9.12 -34.60
N LEU A 219 13.06 9.82 -34.85
CA LEU A 219 11.87 9.78 -34.00
C LEU A 219 10.77 8.95 -34.65
N ALA A 220 10.14 8.05 -33.91
CA ALA A 220 8.87 7.47 -34.32
C ALA A 220 7.70 8.38 -33.93
N ARG A 221 6.76 8.61 -34.84
CA ARG A 221 5.56 9.43 -34.60
C ARG A 221 4.27 8.64 -34.52
N THR A 222 3.39 9.02 -33.61
CA THR A 222 1.95 8.67 -33.65
C THR A 222 1.06 9.86 -33.29
N ASN A 223 -0.23 9.79 -33.65
CA ASN A 223 -1.27 10.73 -33.26
C ASN A 223 -2.27 10.00 -32.36
N LEU A 224 -2.31 10.31 -31.08
CA LEU A 224 -3.26 9.69 -30.16
C LEU A 224 -4.71 10.05 -30.54
N PRO A 225 -5.68 9.13 -30.38
CA PRO A 225 -5.59 7.85 -29.68
C PRO A 225 -5.07 6.68 -30.53
N SER A 226 -4.57 6.91 -31.75
CA SER A 226 -3.94 5.85 -32.53
C SER A 226 -2.77 5.25 -31.76
N GLN A 227 -2.66 3.93 -31.79
CA GLN A 227 -1.55 3.19 -31.21
C GLN A 227 -0.56 2.69 -32.28
N ALA A 228 -0.70 3.15 -33.52
CA ALA A 228 0.22 2.82 -34.60
C ALA A 228 1.24 3.94 -34.79
N PHE A 229 2.53 3.58 -34.79
CA PHE A 229 3.61 4.51 -35.17
C PHE A 229 3.84 4.43 -36.67
N ALA A 230 3.73 5.58 -37.37
CA ALA A 230 3.50 5.57 -38.83
C ALA A 230 4.47 6.43 -39.66
N SER A 231 5.45 7.12 -39.08
CA SER A 231 6.49 7.84 -39.84
C SER A 231 7.71 8.11 -38.96
N ALA A 232 8.90 7.91 -39.52
CA ALA A 232 10.16 8.22 -38.85
C ALA A 232 10.64 9.63 -39.26
N VAL A 233 10.97 10.48 -38.28
CA VAL A 233 11.63 11.78 -38.50
C VAL A 233 13.13 11.57 -38.37
N ALA A 234 13.90 11.85 -39.42
CA ALA A 234 15.35 11.82 -39.31
C ALA A 234 15.83 12.97 -38.39
N VAL A 235 16.67 12.63 -37.42
CA VAL A 235 17.28 13.58 -36.48
C VAL A 235 18.78 13.30 -36.35
N GLY A 236 19.44 13.88 -35.35
CA GLY A 236 20.85 13.60 -35.06
C GLY A 236 21.10 12.22 -34.47
N SER A 237 22.37 11.88 -34.29
CA SER A 237 22.83 10.60 -33.77
C SER A 237 22.52 10.44 -32.28
N VAL A 238 22.01 9.26 -31.92
CA VAL A 238 21.63 8.86 -30.55
C VAL A 238 20.69 9.88 -29.90
N PRO A 239 19.44 10.02 -30.41
CA PRO A 239 18.44 10.87 -29.81
C PRO A 239 17.96 10.29 -28.46
N THR A 240 17.91 11.11 -27.40
CA THR A 240 17.67 10.63 -26.03
C THR A 240 16.44 11.21 -25.33
N ALA A 241 16.08 12.46 -25.58
CA ALA A 241 14.87 13.08 -25.04
C ALA A 241 14.16 13.91 -26.11
N VAL A 242 12.85 14.10 -25.93
CA VAL A 242 12.01 15.00 -26.74
C VAL A 242 11.22 15.89 -25.80
N ALA A 243 11.10 17.17 -26.11
CA ALA A 243 10.17 18.08 -25.45
C ALA A 243 9.43 18.93 -26.48
N PHE A 244 8.14 19.16 -26.28
CA PHE A 244 7.35 20.04 -27.16
C PHE A 244 7.30 21.46 -26.60
N ASN A 245 7.17 22.44 -27.49
CA ASN A 245 6.71 23.76 -27.11
C ASN A 245 5.24 23.71 -26.64
N SER A 246 4.77 24.78 -25.98
CA SER A 246 3.44 24.82 -25.35
C SER A 246 2.28 24.53 -26.31
N THR A 247 2.40 24.94 -27.58
CA THR A 247 1.40 24.73 -28.63
C THR A 247 1.51 23.36 -29.32
N GLY A 248 2.57 22.59 -29.04
CA GLY A 248 2.80 21.29 -29.67
C GLY A 248 3.16 21.35 -31.16
N THR A 249 3.59 22.52 -31.66
CA THR A 249 3.94 22.74 -33.07
C THR A 249 5.42 22.49 -33.36
N ILE A 250 6.28 22.59 -32.33
CA ILE A 250 7.72 22.34 -32.42
C ILE A 250 8.12 21.31 -31.36
N ALA A 251 8.97 20.38 -31.73
CA ALA A 251 9.63 19.45 -30.82
C ALA A 251 11.15 19.69 -30.80
N TYR A 252 11.74 19.66 -29.62
CA TYR A 252 13.18 19.76 -29.37
C TYR A 252 13.71 18.38 -29.01
N VAL A 253 14.77 17.93 -29.68
CA VAL A 253 15.32 16.58 -29.53
C VAL A 253 16.80 16.65 -29.15
N THR A 254 17.19 16.10 -28.01
CA THR A 254 18.61 15.99 -27.66
C THR A 254 19.26 14.87 -28.46
N ASN A 255 20.34 15.18 -29.20
CA ASN A 255 21.09 14.22 -30.01
C ASN A 255 22.51 14.10 -29.44
N GLN A 256 22.76 13.05 -28.64
CA GLN A 256 24.00 12.92 -27.87
C GLN A 256 25.25 13.03 -28.73
N PHE A 257 25.42 12.11 -29.68
CA PHE A 257 26.65 12.02 -30.49
C PHE A 257 26.67 12.99 -31.67
N SER A 258 25.65 13.83 -31.82
CA SER A 258 25.69 15.00 -32.70
C SER A 258 25.87 16.31 -31.94
N GLN A 259 25.97 16.26 -30.60
CA GLN A 259 26.25 17.41 -29.74
C GLN A 259 25.33 18.61 -30.02
N ASN A 260 24.04 18.33 -30.21
CA ASN A 260 23.05 19.36 -30.53
C ASN A 260 21.65 19.01 -30.05
N VAL A 261 20.79 20.02 -30.05
CA VAL A 261 19.33 19.86 -29.95
C VAL A 261 18.72 20.10 -31.33
N GLY A 262 18.11 19.06 -31.91
CA GLY A 262 17.34 19.17 -33.15
C GLY A 262 16.02 19.90 -32.92
N ILE A 263 15.59 20.73 -33.87
CA ILE A 263 14.30 21.41 -33.89
C ILE A 263 13.45 20.76 -34.98
N VAL A 264 12.39 20.08 -34.57
CA VAL A 264 11.45 19.36 -35.43
C VAL A 264 10.17 20.15 -35.55
N ASP A 265 9.79 20.47 -36.80
CA ASP A 265 8.47 20.98 -37.11
C ASP A 265 7.46 19.83 -37.14
N VAL A 266 6.45 19.92 -36.29
CA VAL A 266 5.52 18.81 -36.02
C VAL A 266 4.53 18.61 -37.18
N ALA A 267 4.20 19.67 -37.91
CA ALA A 267 3.24 19.65 -39.00
C ALA A 267 3.83 18.99 -40.26
N SER A 268 5.03 19.41 -40.67
CA SER A 268 5.77 18.81 -41.78
C SER A 268 6.44 17.48 -41.41
N ASN A 269 6.58 17.20 -40.11
CA ASN A 269 7.25 16.02 -39.57
C ASN A 269 8.73 15.93 -40.00
N THR A 270 9.45 17.05 -39.97
CA THR A 270 10.85 17.17 -40.39
C THR A 270 11.68 17.94 -39.37
N GLN A 271 12.96 17.58 -39.21
CA GLN A 271 13.91 18.43 -38.51
C GLN A 271 14.26 19.61 -39.42
N VAL A 272 13.93 20.82 -38.98
CA VAL A 272 14.10 22.07 -39.74
C VAL A 272 15.34 22.85 -39.32
N ASP A 273 15.87 22.59 -38.13
CA ASP A 273 17.05 23.29 -37.61
C ASP A 273 17.72 22.48 -36.47
N ALA A 274 18.88 22.95 -36.00
CA ALA A 274 19.55 22.44 -34.81
C ALA A 274 20.28 23.55 -34.04
N ILE A 275 20.44 23.32 -32.73
CA ILE A 275 21.15 24.18 -31.79
C ILE A 275 22.38 23.42 -31.26
N PRO A 276 23.61 23.87 -31.54
CA PRO A 276 24.81 23.25 -30.97
C PRO A 276 24.81 23.31 -29.45
N VAL A 277 25.28 22.25 -28.80
CA VAL A 277 25.46 22.15 -27.35
C VAL A 277 26.87 21.65 -27.07
N ASN A 278 27.53 22.21 -26.06
CA ASN A 278 28.84 21.71 -25.65
C ASN A 278 28.69 20.39 -24.88
N GLY A 279 29.28 19.32 -25.41
CA GLY A 279 29.16 17.95 -24.90
C GLY A 279 27.95 17.21 -25.44
N ASP A 280 27.69 16.01 -24.92
CA ASP A 280 26.60 15.15 -25.36
C ASP A 280 25.34 15.47 -24.55
N PRO A 281 24.26 16.00 -25.17
CA PRO A 281 23.05 16.40 -24.44
C PRO A 281 22.17 15.21 -24.04
N PHE A 282 21.60 15.23 -22.84
CA PHE A 282 20.78 14.13 -22.29
C PHE A 282 19.29 14.48 -22.28
N ASP A 283 18.89 15.46 -21.47
CA ASP A 283 17.51 15.85 -21.29
C ASP A 283 17.29 17.29 -21.77
N VAL A 284 16.04 17.62 -22.12
CA VAL A 284 15.63 18.96 -22.55
C VAL A 284 14.30 19.35 -21.92
N SER A 285 14.22 20.56 -21.38
CA SER A 285 13.00 21.15 -20.83
C SER A 285 12.72 22.50 -21.46
N VAL A 286 11.47 22.73 -21.88
CA VAL A 286 11.05 24.01 -22.46
C VAL A 286 10.51 24.91 -21.35
N GLN A 287 11.07 26.11 -21.23
CA GLN A 287 10.57 27.10 -20.27
C GLN A 287 9.17 27.57 -20.69
N PRO A 288 8.23 27.79 -19.75
CA PRO A 288 6.95 28.42 -20.05
C PRO A 288 7.14 29.72 -20.85
N GLY A 289 6.39 29.86 -21.96
CA GLY A 289 6.55 30.94 -22.93
C GLY A 289 7.52 30.63 -24.08
N ASP A 290 8.03 29.39 -24.17
CA ASP A 290 8.71 28.78 -25.33
C ASP A 290 9.99 29.49 -25.83
N SER A 291 10.48 30.49 -25.09
CA SER A 291 11.59 31.34 -25.51
C SER A 291 12.98 30.75 -25.20
N ILE A 292 13.06 29.91 -24.16
CA ILE A 292 14.29 29.32 -23.66
C ILE A 292 14.07 27.81 -23.47
N ILE A 293 15.06 27.03 -23.91
CA ILE A 293 15.17 25.61 -23.55
C ILE A 293 16.32 25.43 -22.55
N TYR A 294 16.16 24.52 -21.61
CA TYR A 294 17.23 24.07 -20.72
C TYR A 294 17.66 22.67 -21.14
N VAL A 295 18.97 22.46 -21.29
CA VAL A 295 19.55 21.22 -21.81
C VAL A 295 20.64 20.75 -20.86
N SER A 296 20.57 19.50 -20.41
CA SER A 296 21.63 18.88 -19.63
C SER A 296 22.65 18.20 -20.55
N SER A 297 23.91 18.12 -20.11
CA SER A 297 24.98 17.48 -20.89
C SER A 297 25.93 16.66 -20.01
N ASN A 298 26.62 15.68 -20.62
CA ASN A 298 27.64 14.83 -19.97
C ASN A 298 28.85 15.60 -19.43
N VAL A 299 29.05 16.86 -19.82
CA VAL A 299 30.08 17.72 -19.22
C VAL A 299 29.68 18.26 -17.84
N ASN A 300 28.70 17.63 -17.18
CA ASN A 300 28.18 17.98 -15.85
C ASN A 300 27.72 19.44 -15.76
N ARG A 301 26.94 19.86 -16.76
CA ARG A 301 26.36 21.20 -16.83
C ARG A 301 24.95 21.17 -17.42
N VAL A 302 24.20 22.20 -17.06
CA VAL A 302 22.95 22.57 -17.72
C VAL A 302 23.15 23.91 -18.44
N TYR A 303 22.57 24.02 -19.63
CA TYR A 303 22.62 25.19 -20.49
C TYR A 303 21.20 25.71 -20.73
N GLY A 304 20.94 26.98 -20.41
CA GLY A 304 19.75 27.69 -20.84
C GLY A 304 20.03 28.38 -22.18
N ILE A 305 19.29 28.04 -23.23
CA ILE A 305 19.53 28.51 -24.59
C ILE A 305 18.29 29.22 -25.12
N ARG A 306 18.45 30.45 -25.60
CA ARG A 306 17.37 31.21 -26.23
C ARG A 306 17.13 30.70 -27.64
N VAL A 307 15.95 30.12 -27.89
CA VAL A 307 15.60 29.41 -29.14
C VAL A 307 15.82 30.30 -30.37
N ALA A 308 15.23 31.50 -30.38
CA ALA A 308 15.25 32.39 -31.55
C ALA A 308 16.65 32.82 -32.02
N THR A 309 17.63 32.83 -31.10
CA THR A 309 18.99 33.34 -31.38
C THR A 309 20.06 32.26 -31.25
N LYS A 310 19.70 31.08 -30.73
CA LYS A 310 20.61 30.00 -30.31
C LYS A 310 21.68 30.42 -29.29
N ALA A 311 21.54 31.60 -28.69
CA ALA A 311 22.48 32.14 -27.73
C ALA A 311 22.33 31.45 -26.37
N LEU A 312 23.47 31.09 -25.77
CA LEU A 312 23.52 30.66 -24.39
C LEU A 312 23.16 31.86 -23.49
N VAL A 313 22.10 31.72 -22.71
CA VAL A 313 21.63 32.76 -21.79
C VAL A 313 21.87 32.42 -20.34
N ASP A 314 21.97 31.14 -19.99
CA ASP A 314 22.29 30.66 -18.64
C ASP A 314 23.20 29.44 -18.72
N SER A 315 24.04 29.23 -17.71
CA SER A 315 24.72 27.94 -17.52
C SER A 315 25.13 27.74 -16.08
N PHE A 316 24.93 26.54 -15.55
CA PHE A 316 25.36 26.18 -14.20
C PHE A 316 25.93 24.76 -14.15
N PRO A 317 26.92 24.51 -13.27
CA PRO A 317 27.49 23.18 -13.08
C PRO A 317 26.53 22.29 -12.27
N THR A 318 26.67 20.99 -12.48
CA THR A 318 25.98 19.95 -11.71
C THR A 318 27.03 18.97 -11.15
N PRO A 319 26.81 18.33 -9.99
CA PRO A 319 27.73 17.33 -9.42
C PRO A 319 27.75 15.98 -10.17
N GLY A 320 27.06 15.90 -11.31
CA GLY A 320 26.92 14.73 -12.16
C GLY A 320 25.98 15.03 -13.33
N VAL A 321 25.82 14.12 -14.28
CA VAL A 321 25.01 14.36 -15.48
C VAL A 321 23.54 14.58 -15.11
N GLY A 322 22.93 15.67 -15.59
CA GLY A 322 21.50 15.89 -15.37
C GLY A 322 20.66 14.92 -16.21
N ASN A 323 19.98 13.94 -15.61
CA ASN A 323 19.23 12.94 -16.40
C ASN A 323 17.71 13.16 -16.45
N GLY A 324 17.14 13.77 -15.41
CA GLY A 324 15.74 14.19 -15.38
C GLY A 324 15.64 15.69 -15.15
N MET A 325 14.92 16.38 -16.02
CA MET A 325 14.60 17.79 -15.87
C MET A 325 13.09 18.03 -15.99
N LEU A 326 12.58 18.93 -15.14
CA LEU A 326 11.24 19.47 -15.29
C LEU A 326 11.18 20.89 -14.75
N ILE A 327 10.25 21.68 -15.27
CA ILE A 327 10.01 23.06 -14.83
C ILE A 327 8.66 23.14 -14.15
N ARG A 328 8.61 23.78 -12.98
CA ARG A 328 7.39 24.16 -12.27
C ARG A 328 7.54 25.58 -11.74
N ASP A 329 6.55 26.42 -12.05
CA ASP A 329 6.58 27.85 -11.73
C ASP A 329 7.84 28.54 -12.27
N SER A 330 8.68 29.08 -11.38
CA SER A 330 9.95 29.73 -11.70
C SER A 330 11.17 28.86 -11.36
N LEU A 331 10.98 27.55 -11.15
CA LEU A 331 12.05 26.62 -10.79
C LEU A 331 12.22 25.53 -11.84
N LEU A 332 13.46 25.31 -12.26
CA LEU A 332 13.92 24.12 -12.97
C LEU A 332 14.49 23.14 -11.94
N TYR A 333 13.98 21.93 -11.93
CA TYR A 333 14.45 20.83 -11.11
C TYR A 333 15.32 19.92 -11.98
N VAL A 334 16.49 19.54 -11.48
CA VAL A 334 17.45 18.69 -12.19
C VAL A 334 17.90 17.57 -11.27
N SER A 335 17.63 16.32 -11.63
CA SER A 335 18.24 15.15 -11.00
C SER A 335 19.61 14.87 -11.59
N THR A 336 20.58 14.59 -10.73
CA THR A 336 21.98 14.41 -11.15
C THR A 336 22.40 12.96 -11.00
N HIS A 337 22.56 12.27 -12.13
CA HIS A 337 23.08 10.92 -12.24
C HIS A 337 24.48 10.82 -11.62
N LEU A 338 24.72 9.82 -10.76
CA LEU A 338 25.91 9.61 -9.92
C LEU A 338 26.27 10.74 -8.93
N GLY A 339 25.78 11.96 -9.15
CA GLY A 339 25.88 13.06 -8.18
C GLY A 339 24.95 12.87 -6.98
N GLY A 340 23.86 12.11 -7.14
CA GLY A 340 22.94 11.78 -6.03
C GLY A 340 22.21 12.99 -5.46
N THR A 341 21.97 14.03 -6.27
CA THR A 341 21.34 15.29 -5.85
C THR A 341 20.15 15.67 -6.74
N ILE A 342 19.28 16.51 -6.18
CA ILE A 342 18.38 17.37 -6.95
C ILE A 342 18.90 18.80 -6.83
N ILE A 343 18.96 19.49 -7.98
CA ILE A 343 19.24 20.92 -8.06
C ILE A 343 17.94 21.65 -8.39
N GLU A 344 17.72 22.77 -7.72
CA GLU A 344 16.71 23.75 -8.07
C GLU A 344 17.36 25.02 -8.56
N PHE A 345 17.09 25.34 -9.83
CA PHE A 345 17.56 26.55 -10.47
C PHE A 345 16.40 27.52 -10.64
N ASN A 346 16.58 28.76 -10.16
CA ASN A 346 15.56 29.79 -10.28
C ASN A 346 15.66 30.48 -11.64
N LEU A 347 14.61 30.34 -12.44
CA LEU A 347 14.51 30.85 -13.80
C LEU A 347 14.39 32.39 -13.87
N ARG A 348 13.97 33.03 -12.77
CA ARG A 348 13.84 34.49 -12.68
C ARG A 348 15.16 35.13 -12.28
N THR A 349 15.81 34.61 -11.24
CA THR A 349 17.05 35.16 -10.71
C THR A 349 18.30 34.56 -11.35
N ARG A 350 18.14 33.48 -12.11
CA ARG A 350 19.18 32.77 -12.86
C ARG A 350 20.33 32.27 -12.00
N VAL A 351 19.99 31.82 -10.79
CA VAL A 351 20.94 31.22 -9.85
C VAL A 351 20.38 29.89 -9.33
N VAL A 352 21.29 29.01 -8.93
CA VAL A 352 20.92 27.81 -8.17
C VAL A 352 20.33 28.26 -6.84
N ALA A 353 19.03 28.01 -6.64
CA ALA A 353 18.30 28.36 -5.43
C ALA A 353 18.64 27.42 -4.28
N ARG A 354 18.69 26.12 -4.57
CA ARG A 354 19.11 25.09 -3.61
C ARG A 354 19.62 23.83 -4.32
N SER A 355 20.37 23.02 -3.57
CA SER A 355 20.67 21.64 -3.93
C SER A 355 20.53 20.77 -2.68
N PHE A 356 19.94 19.59 -2.83
CA PHE A 356 19.81 18.64 -1.73
C PHE A 356 20.18 17.23 -2.19
N THR A 357 20.87 16.51 -1.30
CA THR A 357 21.33 15.14 -1.53
C THR A 357 20.19 14.16 -1.30
N VAL A 358 19.90 13.36 -2.32
CA VAL A 358 18.89 12.30 -2.29
C VAL A 358 19.52 10.90 -2.25
N GLY A 359 20.83 10.79 -2.52
CA GLY A 359 21.56 9.53 -2.59
C GLY A 359 21.26 8.73 -3.86
N GLY A 360 21.92 7.58 -4.01
CA GLY A 360 21.76 6.71 -5.16
C GLY A 360 22.07 7.38 -6.49
N THR A 361 21.42 6.89 -7.54
CA THR A 361 21.49 7.41 -8.91
C THR A 361 20.09 7.87 -9.34
N PRO A 362 19.71 9.13 -9.03
CA PRO A 362 18.38 9.62 -9.36
C PRO A 362 18.23 9.78 -10.88
N GLN A 363 17.14 9.23 -11.42
CA GLN A 363 16.81 9.23 -12.84
C GLN A 363 15.72 10.25 -13.14
N LYS A 364 14.59 9.87 -13.74
CA LYS A 364 13.50 10.82 -14.01
C LYS A 364 12.81 11.22 -12.72
N ILE A 365 12.22 12.42 -12.76
CA ILE A 365 11.52 13.05 -11.65
C ILE A 365 10.12 13.47 -12.11
N ALA A 366 9.18 13.55 -11.17
CA ALA A 366 7.83 14.07 -11.40
C ALA A 366 7.38 14.92 -10.22
N ILE A 367 6.54 15.93 -10.44
CA ILE A 367 5.99 16.77 -9.36
C ILE A 367 4.50 16.50 -9.22
N SER A 368 4.02 16.39 -7.97
CA SER A 368 2.62 16.28 -7.62
C SER A 368 1.77 17.41 -8.21
N ALA A 369 0.49 17.14 -8.48
CA ALA A 369 -0.39 18.12 -9.10
C ALA A 369 -0.53 19.43 -8.28
N ASP A 370 -0.42 19.34 -6.95
CA ASP A 370 -0.41 20.50 -6.04
C ASP A 370 0.94 21.26 -6.01
N GLY A 371 2.00 20.71 -6.63
CA GLY A 371 3.33 21.32 -6.67
C GLY A 371 4.14 21.17 -5.39
N HIS A 372 3.70 20.38 -4.41
CA HIS A 372 4.34 20.31 -3.09
C HIS A 372 5.28 19.11 -2.91
N THR A 373 5.14 18.06 -3.73
CA THR A 373 5.92 16.83 -3.59
C THR A 373 6.66 16.53 -4.89
N LEU A 374 7.97 16.31 -4.77
CA LEU A 374 8.81 15.75 -5.82
C LEU A 374 8.90 14.24 -5.66
N TYR A 375 8.58 13.51 -6.72
CA TYR A 375 8.76 12.08 -6.84
C TYR A 375 10.02 11.80 -7.64
N ILE A 376 10.86 10.90 -7.15
CA ILE A 376 12.17 10.61 -7.74
C ILE A 376 12.25 9.11 -7.97
N ALA A 377 12.36 8.69 -9.23
CA ALA A 377 12.80 7.33 -9.54
C ALA A 377 14.31 7.27 -9.35
N ASN A 378 14.78 6.34 -8.53
CA ASN A 378 16.17 6.28 -8.12
C ASN A 378 16.68 4.84 -8.22
N GLU A 379 17.92 4.68 -8.65
CA GLU A 379 18.64 3.41 -8.61
C GLU A 379 19.40 3.32 -7.29
N ALA A 380 19.17 2.24 -6.54
CA ALA A 380 20.04 1.86 -5.43
C ALA A 380 21.33 1.24 -5.98
N ASP A 381 21.15 0.32 -6.92
CA ASP A 381 22.18 -0.31 -7.73
C ASP A 381 21.55 -0.81 -9.05
N ARG A 382 22.31 -1.60 -9.84
CA ARG A 382 21.84 -2.12 -11.14
C ARG A 382 20.68 -3.14 -11.05
N PHE A 383 20.35 -3.63 -9.87
CA PHE A 383 19.35 -4.67 -9.62
C PHE A 383 18.18 -4.18 -8.74
N GLU A 384 18.39 -3.14 -7.94
CA GLU A 384 17.40 -2.58 -7.04
C GLU A 384 17.19 -1.08 -7.26
N GLY A 385 15.94 -0.66 -7.30
CA GLY A 385 15.54 0.73 -7.35
C GLY A 385 14.53 1.07 -6.28
N TYR A 386 14.22 2.35 -6.14
CA TYR A 386 13.16 2.82 -5.27
C TYR A 386 12.59 4.16 -5.76
N VAL A 387 11.43 4.52 -5.23
CA VAL A 387 10.84 5.85 -5.38
C VAL A 387 10.98 6.62 -4.09
N GLN A 388 11.52 7.84 -4.17
CA GLN A 388 11.52 8.78 -3.07
C GLN A 388 10.44 9.85 -3.26
N PHE A 389 9.97 10.36 -2.13
CA PHE A 389 8.99 11.42 -2.02
C PHE A 389 9.66 12.55 -1.25
N TRP A 390 9.74 13.75 -1.81
CA TRP A 390 10.45 14.88 -1.21
C TRP A 390 9.51 16.08 -1.12
N ASN A 391 9.45 16.68 0.06
CA ASN A 391 8.67 17.90 0.26
C ASN A 391 9.43 19.07 -0.35
N LEU A 392 8.84 19.71 -1.35
CA LEU A 392 9.49 20.78 -2.08
C LEU A 392 9.64 22.07 -1.26
N GLY A 393 8.72 22.36 -0.33
CA GLY A 393 8.85 23.55 0.54
C GLY A 393 10.04 23.47 1.49
N THR A 394 10.34 22.28 2.01
CA THR A 394 11.38 22.07 3.04
C THR A 394 12.67 21.45 2.50
N GLY A 395 12.61 20.78 1.35
CA GLY A 395 13.76 20.05 0.80
C GLY A 395 14.11 18.82 1.63
N THR A 396 13.12 18.15 2.20
CA THR A 396 13.32 16.95 3.03
C THR A 396 12.50 15.77 2.51
N GLN A 397 13.01 14.56 2.71
CA GLN A 397 12.33 13.34 2.36
C GLN A 397 11.06 13.10 3.21
N ILE A 398 9.99 12.62 2.56
CA ILE A 398 8.69 12.28 3.15
C ILE A 398 8.64 10.76 3.41
N GLY A 399 9.03 10.38 4.62
CA GLY A 399 9.06 8.99 5.10
C GLY A 399 9.92 8.03 4.26
N ALA A 400 9.65 6.73 4.35
CA ALA A 400 10.50 5.70 3.76
C ALA A 400 10.40 5.62 2.23
N ASN A 401 11.47 5.11 1.61
CA ASN A 401 11.53 4.79 0.19
C ASN A 401 10.48 3.72 -0.17
N VAL A 402 9.86 3.84 -1.34
CA VAL A 402 9.00 2.78 -1.89
C VAL A 402 9.87 1.86 -2.76
N PRO A 403 10.11 0.60 -2.37
CA PRO A 403 11.02 -0.28 -3.09
C PRO A 403 10.46 -0.70 -4.46
N LEU A 404 11.34 -0.70 -5.47
CA LEU A 404 11.08 -1.24 -6.81
C LEU A 404 11.88 -2.53 -6.95
N THR A 405 11.26 -3.67 -6.63
CA THR A 405 11.99 -4.95 -6.56
C THR A 405 12.35 -5.50 -7.94
N GLY A 406 13.62 -5.84 -8.13
CA GLY A 406 14.08 -6.59 -9.30
C GLY A 406 14.52 -5.76 -10.51
N ALA A 407 14.66 -4.43 -10.40
CA ALA A 407 15.43 -3.61 -11.33
C ALA A 407 15.60 -2.16 -10.83
N ALA A 408 16.56 -1.45 -11.43
CA ALA A 408 16.87 -0.05 -11.15
C ALA A 408 15.73 0.89 -11.61
N GLY A 409 15.32 1.86 -10.79
CA GLY A 409 14.22 2.78 -11.11
C GLY A 409 14.63 3.81 -12.16
N TYR A 410 13.80 4.03 -13.19
CA TYR A 410 14.17 4.87 -14.33
C TYR A 410 13.17 6.00 -14.63
N GLY A 411 12.08 5.69 -15.32
CA GLY A 411 11.04 6.64 -15.72
C GLY A 411 9.98 6.78 -14.64
N ILE A 412 9.42 7.97 -14.46
CA ILE A 412 8.31 8.22 -13.54
C ILE A 412 7.37 9.27 -14.12
N ALA A 413 6.07 8.99 -14.10
CA ALA A 413 5.04 9.95 -14.48
C ALA A 413 3.75 9.75 -13.68
N ILE A 414 2.98 10.81 -13.56
CA ILE A 414 1.64 10.78 -12.96
C ILE A 414 0.63 10.56 -14.07
N ARG A 415 -0.27 9.59 -13.92
CA ARG A 415 -1.41 9.44 -14.83
C ARG A 415 -2.48 10.50 -14.50
N PRO A 416 -2.75 11.49 -15.36
CA PRO A 416 -3.59 12.63 -15.02
C PRO A 416 -5.01 12.26 -14.56
N THR A 417 -5.58 11.19 -15.12
CA THR A 417 -6.95 10.74 -14.82
C THR A 417 -7.11 10.08 -13.46
N THR A 418 -6.02 9.61 -12.83
CA THR A 418 -6.09 8.85 -11.57
C THR A 418 -5.19 9.41 -10.48
N GLY A 419 -4.24 10.30 -10.81
CA GLY A 419 -3.23 10.80 -9.89
C GLY A 419 -2.19 9.75 -9.45
N ARG A 420 -2.24 8.52 -10.00
CA ARG A 420 -1.30 7.45 -9.64
C ARG A 420 0.04 7.65 -10.33
N LEU A 421 1.11 7.25 -9.63
CA LEU A 421 2.45 7.20 -10.19
C LEU A 421 2.64 5.92 -10.97
N TYR A 422 3.18 6.04 -12.17
CA TYR A 422 3.69 4.93 -12.96
C TYR A 422 5.21 5.06 -12.99
N VAL A 423 5.91 3.99 -12.62
CA VAL A 423 7.36 3.99 -12.51
C VAL A 423 7.92 2.80 -13.26
N THR A 424 8.83 3.05 -14.19
CA THR A 424 9.48 2.03 -14.99
C THR A 424 10.81 1.65 -14.38
N THR A 425 11.30 0.45 -14.70
CA THR A 425 12.62 0.02 -14.27
C THR A 425 13.50 -0.37 -15.45
N ALA A 426 14.76 0.05 -15.40
CA ALA A 426 15.76 -0.30 -16.39
C ALA A 426 16.55 -1.53 -15.90
N SER A 427 16.43 -2.66 -16.61
CA SER A 427 17.34 -3.80 -16.46
C SER A 427 17.50 -4.54 -17.78
N SER A 428 18.59 -5.28 -17.97
CA SER A 428 18.75 -6.18 -19.11
C SER A 428 17.97 -7.47 -18.82
N GLY A 429 16.79 -7.63 -19.43
CA GLY A 429 16.03 -8.89 -19.43
C GLY A 429 14.79 -8.94 -18.54
N GLY A 430 14.30 -7.82 -17.98
CA GLY A 430 13.18 -7.87 -17.03
C GLY A 430 12.58 -6.53 -16.60
N GLY A 431 12.61 -5.49 -17.44
CA GLY A 431 11.97 -4.21 -17.15
C GLY A 431 10.53 -4.37 -16.65
N ARG A 432 10.15 -3.58 -15.64
CA ARG A 432 8.85 -3.62 -14.97
C ARG A 432 8.21 -2.25 -14.97
N ILE A 433 6.88 -2.23 -14.89
CA ILE A 433 6.10 -1.00 -14.68
C ILE A 433 5.35 -1.17 -13.37
N TYR A 434 5.61 -0.27 -12.43
CA TYR A 434 4.96 -0.18 -11.14
C TYR A 434 3.87 0.88 -11.17
N VAL A 435 2.75 0.61 -10.50
CA VAL A 435 1.72 1.59 -10.21
C VAL A 435 1.73 1.84 -8.71
N ILE A 436 1.97 3.08 -8.31
CA ILE A 436 2.11 3.48 -6.91
C ILE A 436 1.03 4.50 -6.59
N ASP A 437 0.40 4.33 -5.43
CA ASP A 437 -0.44 5.37 -4.83
C ASP A 437 0.48 6.37 -4.13
N PRO A 438 0.57 7.63 -4.61
CA PRO A 438 1.44 8.60 -3.98
C PRO A 438 0.96 9.03 -2.58
N GLY A 439 -0.34 8.93 -2.27
CA GLY A 439 -0.89 9.34 -0.97
C GLY A 439 -0.57 8.32 0.12
N THR A 440 -0.73 7.03 -0.17
CA THR A 440 -0.40 5.96 0.78
C THR A 440 1.05 5.47 0.67
N ARG A 441 1.79 5.86 -0.38
CA ARG A 441 3.15 5.40 -0.72
C ARG A 441 3.24 3.88 -0.80
N ARG A 442 2.19 3.24 -1.32
CA ARG A 442 2.15 1.79 -1.53
C ARG A 442 2.23 1.48 -3.01
N VAL A 443 3.07 0.49 -3.34
CA VAL A 443 2.95 -0.20 -4.63
C VAL A 443 1.57 -0.84 -4.65
N LEU A 444 0.78 -0.38 -5.60
CA LEU A 444 -0.50 -0.98 -5.91
C LEU A 444 -0.25 -2.19 -6.80
N ASN A 445 0.41 -2.00 -7.93
CA ASN A 445 0.57 -3.06 -8.92
C ASN A 445 1.98 -3.05 -9.53
N SER A 446 2.41 -4.18 -10.09
CA SER A 446 3.59 -4.25 -10.95
C SER A 446 3.37 -5.26 -12.07
N VAL A 447 3.82 -4.93 -13.28
CA VAL A 447 3.83 -5.85 -14.43
C VAL A 447 5.24 -5.97 -14.99
N VAL A 448 5.61 -7.16 -15.45
CA VAL A 448 6.85 -7.36 -16.22
C VAL A 448 6.58 -6.96 -17.66
N ALA A 449 7.21 -5.87 -18.10
CA ALA A 449 7.23 -5.48 -19.51
C ALA A 449 8.31 -6.26 -20.29
N GLY A 450 9.30 -6.81 -19.60
CA GLY A 450 10.46 -7.44 -20.23
C GLY A 450 11.42 -6.38 -20.81
N GLY A 451 12.50 -6.82 -21.45
CA GLY A 451 13.49 -5.91 -22.03
C GLY A 451 14.02 -4.90 -21.02
N SER A 452 14.25 -3.66 -21.47
CA SER A 452 14.67 -2.52 -20.64
C SER A 452 13.74 -1.33 -20.86
N THR A 453 12.79 -1.11 -19.95
CA THR A 453 11.85 0.01 -20.05
C THR A 453 12.52 1.34 -19.75
N ARG A 454 12.08 2.41 -20.43
CA ARG A 454 12.63 3.76 -20.29
C ARG A 454 11.56 4.73 -19.82
N GLU A 455 11.38 5.87 -20.47
CA GLU A 455 10.40 6.85 -20.00
C GLU A 455 8.98 6.28 -19.97
N VAL A 456 8.11 6.90 -19.16
CA VAL A 456 6.67 6.65 -19.18
C VAL A 456 6.00 7.99 -19.34
N VAL A 457 5.08 8.09 -20.29
CA VAL A 457 4.41 9.35 -20.61
C VAL A 457 2.90 9.16 -20.69
N PHE A 458 2.16 10.21 -20.35
CA PHE A 458 0.71 10.26 -20.44
C PHE A 458 0.23 11.53 -21.12
N ALA A 459 -0.76 11.38 -21.99
CA ALA A 459 -1.59 12.47 -22.48
C ALA A 459 -2.56 12.92 -21.38
N ALA A 460 -3.12 14.13 -21.53
CA ALA A 460 -4.13 14.68 -20.61
C ALA A 460 -5.37 13.78 -20.46
N ASN A 461 -5.76 13.07 -21.52
CA ASN A 461 -6.88 12.12 -21.50
C ASN A 461 -6.54 10.77 -20.83
N GLY A 462 -5.31 10.60 -20.32
CA GLY A 462 -4.87 9.42 -19.59
C GLY A 462 -4.37 8.25 -20.44
N ILE A 463 -4.30 8.40 -21.77
CA ILE A 463 -3.59 7.45 -22.65
C ILE A 463 -2.09 7.64 -22.40
N GLY A 464 -1.38 6.55 -22.10
CA GLY A 464 0.06 6.58 -21.91
C GLY A 464 0.74 5.39 -22.54
N PHE A 465 2.06 5.45 -22.62
CA PHE A 465 2.88 4.36 -23.14
C PHE A 465 4.31 4.42 -22.59
N VAL A 466 5.03 3.32 -22.76
CA VAL A 466 6.39 3.09 -22.28
C VAL A 466 7.26 2.56 -23.42
N PRO A 467 8.24 3.33 -23.94
CA PRO A 467 9.30 2.79 -24.79
C PRO A 467 10.16 1.75 -24.07
N ASN A 468 10.61 0.77 -24.85
CA ASN A 468 11.49 -0.30 -24.41
C ASN A 468 12.65 -0.46 -25.40
N GLU A 469 13.88 -0.41 -24.89
CA GLU A 469 15.09 -0.50 -25.72
C GLU A 469 15.19 -1.81 -26.50
N SER A 470 14.49 -2.85 -26.06
CA SER A 470 14.43 -4.14 -26.74
C SER A 470 13.57 -4.14 -28.01
N GLY A 471 13.03 -2.99 -28.42
CA GLY A 471 12.45 -2.80 -29.75
C GLY A 471 10.93 -2.77 -29.79
N TRP A 472 10.29 -2.19 -28.78
CA TRP A 472 8.84 -1.99 -28.78
C TRP A 472 8.40 -0.83 -27.88
N VAL A 473 7.13 -0.47 -27.99
CA VAL A 473 6.42 0.43 -27.10
C VAL A 473 5.23 -0.32 -26.50
N ASP A 474 5.06 -0.24 -25.18
CA ASP A 474 3.91 -0.80 -24.47
C ASP A 474 2.92 0.32 -24.11
N PHE A 475 1.70 0.30 -24.66
CA PHE A 475 0.64 1.22 -24.22
C PHE A 475 0.16 0.86 -22.81
N ILE A 476 -0.42 1.82 -22.10
CA ILE A 476 -0.97 1.66 -20.74
C ILE A 476 -2.51 1.74 -20.81
N LYS A 477 -3.20 0.83 -20.11
CA LYS A 477 -4.67 0.79 -20.00
C LYS A 477 -5.23 1.71 -18.90
#